data_AF-A0A1B4G287-F1
#
_entry.id   AF-A0A1B4G287-F1
#
_cell.length_a   1.000
_cell.length_b   1.000
_cell.length_c   1.000
_cell.angle_alpha   90.00
_cell.angle_beta   90.00
_cell.angle_gamma   90.00
#
_symmetry.space_group_name_H-M   'P 1'
#
loop_
_entity.id
_entity.type
_entity.pdbx_description
1 polymer ?
#
loop_
_entity_poly.entity_id
_entity_poly.type
_entity_poly.pdbx_seq_one_letter_code
_entity_poly.pdbx_strand_id
1 'polypeptide(L)'
;MSTINEEAHVGTDTADVAPGHVAVLPPAGDDASAVKGSLVEGDTRQTTDGADDGEVERELDEMENSANVLQREGLISSDEAKLKLEEVARTRTLFRDLSPAERARIIQRRREIGRELMNKQLSGAAVVTARVTMKHTRLRPLFEQWWPYLNRMTINMQRFGRATYGANEQGIVSTWFEKQLDQLEAYVNEQLDVAQGFRVKTETEMRDRGETVFAPTVTKPSLDIEVEAYSRFSMRLLSVILKFDQVMDHFDFLVWNGIRDQSDVDDETARFLRKFHPVGLRGYTTHLKLMNTVRGN
;
A
#
# COMPACT_ATOMS: atom_id res chain seq x y z
N MET A 1 -29.66 -8.43 -41.56
CA MET A 1 -28.45 -9.24 -41.33
C MET A 1 -27.51 -8.98 -42.50
N SER A 2 -26.67 -7.94 -42.39
CA SER A 2 -25.68 -7.58 -43.42
C SER A 2 -24.29 -7.88 -42.88
N THR A 3 -23.59 -8.73 -43.62
CA THR A 3 -22.15 -8.98 -43.56
C THR A 3 -21.42 -7.96 -44.42
N ILE A 4 -20.34 -7.34 -43.91
CA ILE A 4 -19.26 -6.78 -44.73
C ILE A 4 -17.93 -7.20 -44.09
N ASN A 5 -17.15 -7.93 -44.88
CA ASN A 5 -15.72 -8.22 -44.72
C ASN A 5 -14.89 -6.96 -44.98
N GLU A 6 -13.74 -6.85 -44.32
CA GLU A 6 -12.57 -6.19 -44.94
C GLU A 6 -11.28 -6.82 -44.42
N GLU A 7 -10.61 -7.58 -45.30
CA GLU A 7 -9.18 -7.89 -45.19
C GLU A 7 -8.40 -6.73 -45.83
N ALA A 8 -7.25 -6.37 -45.27
CA ALA A 8 -6.20 -5.66 -45.99
C ALA A 8 -4.80 -6.10 -45.52
N HIS A 9 -3.91 -6.17 -46.50
CA HIS A 9 -2.64 -6.89 -46.57
C HIS A 9 -1.45 -6.34 -45.75
N VAL A 10 -0.62 -7.31 -45.32
CA VAL A 10 0.84 -7.45 -45.48
C VAL A 10 1.70 -6.20 -45.77
N GLY A 11 2.73 -6.03 -44.94
CA GLY A 11 3.95 -5.29 -45.25
C GLY A 11 5.08 -5.65 -44.29
N THR A 12 5.82 -6.71 -44.59
CA THR A 12 7.17 -6.98 -44.05
C THR A 12 8.18 -6.25 -44.91
N ASP A 13 9.11 -5.51 -44.31
CA ASP A 13 10.45 -5.38 -44.85
C ASP A 13 11.49 -5.12 -43.76
N THR A 14 12.66 -5.72 -43.99
CA THR A 14 13.79 -5.97 -43.11
C THR A 14 14.97 -5.01 -43.34
N ALA A 15 15.95 -5.07 -42.42
CA ALA A 15 17.33 -4.54 -42.47
C ALA A 15 17.48 -3.04 -42.13
N ASP A 16 18.51 -2.54 -41.45
CA ASP A 16 19.91 -3.00 -41.40
C ASP A 16 20.70 -2.39 -40.20
N VAL A 17 21.96 -2.82 -40.05
CA VAL A 17 22.85 -2.79 -38.88
C VAL A 17 23.80 -1.56 -38.77
N ALA A 18 23.89 -0.96 -37.56
CA ALA A 18 25.02 -0.34 -36.79
C ALA A 18 26.00 0.71 -37.44
N PRO A 19 27.04 1.28 -36.76
CA PRO A 19 27.43 1.39 -35.33
C PRO A 19 27.93 2.80 -34.85
N GLY A 20 28.10 2.96 -33.52
CA GLY A 20 29.31 3.53 -32.90
C GLY A 20 29.43 5.05 -32.63
N HIS A 21 29.51 5.44 -31.34
CA HIS A 21 30.61 6.29 -30.87
C HIS A 21 30.84 6.19 -29.35
N VAL A 22 32.05 5.75 -29.01
CA VAL A 22 32.68 5.80 -27.69
C VAL A 22 33.34 7.18 -27.55
N ALA A 23 33.26 7.80 -26.37
CA ALA A 23 34.24 8.80 -25.94
C ALA A 23 34.46 8.73 -24.42
N VAL A 24 35.73 8.62 -24.06
CA VAL A 24 36.33 8.44 -22.74
C VAL A 24 36.74 9.83 -22.19
N LEU A 25 36.66 9.99 -20.85
CA LEU A 25 37.21 11.04 -19.94
C LEU A 25 38.72 11.37 -20.15
N PRO A 26 39.46 12.25 -19.37
CA PRO A 26 39.24 12.97 -18.07
C PRO A 26 39.89 14.43 -18.04
N PRO A 27 40.55 14.95 -16.96
CA PRO A 27 40.07 15.57 -15.69
C PRO A 27 40.70 16.96 -15.34
N ALA A 28 40.26 17.58 -14.22
CA ALA A 28 40.97 18.49 -13.25
C ALA A 28 39.98 19.57 -12.73
N GLY A 29 39.95 20.04 -11.48
CA GLY A 29 40.76 19.86 -10.27
C GLY A 29 40.08 20.61 -9.11
N ASP A 30 40.59 20.38 -7.90
CA ASP A 30 40.13 20.93 -6.60
C ASP A 30 39.93 22.46 -6.58
N ASP A 31 38.92 22.92 -5.83
CA ASP A 31 39.14 23.98 -4.85
C ASP A 31 38.12 23.95 -3.71
N ALA A 32 38.65 24.05 -2.50
CA ALA A 32 37.96 23.95 -1.23
C ALA A 32 37.30 25.26 -0.81
N SER A 33 36.11 25.19 -0.21
CA SER A 33 35.71 26.19 0.79
C SER A 33 34.80 25.57 1.85
N ALA A 34 35.34 25.50 3.06
CA ALA A 34 34.70 25.01 4.26
C ALA A 34 33.70 26.03 4.79
N VAL A 35 32.44 25.62 4.95
CA VAL A 35 31.50 26.30 5.85
C VAL A 35 31.15 25.32 6.97
N LYS A 36 31.74 25.58 8.15
CA LYS A 36 31.35 24.98 9.43
C LYS A 36 29.91 25.39 9.74
N GLY A 37 28.95 24.52 9.41
CA GLY A 37 27.59 24.57 9.90
C GLY A 37 27.46 23.69 11.13
N SER A 38 27.10 24.30 12.25
CA SER A 38 26.81 23.69 13.56
C SER A 38 26.05 22.36 13.43
N LEU A 39 26.59 21.31 14.06
CA LEU A 39 25.86 20.08 14.34
C LEU A 39 24.69 20.44 15.25
N VAL A 40 23.52 20.67 14.66
CA VAL A 40 22.26 20.52 15.36
C VAL A 40 22.17 19.01 15.66
N GLU A 41 22.18 18.64 16.94
CA GLU A 41 21.81 17.31 17.39
C GLU A 41 20.39 17.04 16.88
N GLY A 42 20.32 16.42 15.72
CA GLY A 42 19.08 16.03 15.07
C GLY A 42 18.41 14.97 15.92
N ASP A 43 17.16 15.25 16.26
CA ASP A 43 16.16 14.33 16.80
C ASP A 43 16.36 12.93 16.18
N THR A 44 16.85 11.98 16.97
CA THR A 44 17.06 10.58 16.55
C THR A 44 15.75 9.80 16.45
N ARG A 45 14.63 10.47 16.19
CA ARG A 45 13.42 9.82 15.71
C ARG A 45 13.66 9.45 14.26
N GLN A 46 14.20 8.25 14.06
CA GLN A 46 14.09 7.56 12.78
C GLN A 46 12.61 7.51 12.43
N THR A 47 12.19 8.35 11.49
CA THR A 47 10.88 8.29 10.86
C THR A 47 10.89 7.05 9.97
N THR A 48 10.29 5.98 10.46
CA THR A 48 10.38 4.67 9.85
C THR A 48 9.39 4.56 8.69
N ASP A 49 9.83 3.96 7.60
CA ASP A 49 9.11 3.75 6.34
C ASP A 49 8.02 2.67 6.44
N GLY A 50 7.49 2.46 7.65
CA GLY A 50 6.65 1.35 8.02
C GLY A 50 7.42 0.07 8.36
N ALA A 51 8.72 -0.05 8.07
CA ALA A 51 9.52 -1.24 8.41
C ALA A 51 10.10 -1.18 9.83
N ASP A 52 9.31 -0.74 10.81
CA ASP A 52 9.76 -0.65 12.19
C ASP A 52 9.69 -1.99 12.91
N ASP A 53 10.64 -2.26 13.81
CA ASP A 53 10.72 -3.50 14.61
C ASP A 53 9.42 -3.78 15.41
N GLY A 54 8.61 -2.75 15.65
CA GLY A 54 7.32 -2.83 16.34
C GLY A 54 6.08 -3.08 15.47
N GLU A 55 6.16 -3.06 14.14
CA GLU A 55 4.98 -3.27 13.28
C GLU A 55 4.51 -4.72 13.35
N VAL A 56 5.45 -5.67 13.29
CA VAL A 56 5.17 -7.11 13.41
C VAL A 56 4.75 -7.51 14.82
N GLU A 57 5.33 -6.89 15.85
CA GLU A 57 4.93 -7.16 17.24
C GLU A 57 3.49 -6.67 17.51
N ARG A 58 3.14 -5.48 16.97
CA ARG A 58 1.75 -5.02 16.96
C ARG A 58 0.82 -5.93 16.15
N GLU A 59 1.28 -6.45 15.02
CA GLU A 59 0.53 -7.42 14.21
C GLU A 59 0.25 -8.71 15.02
N LEU A 60 1.23 -9.20 15.78
CA LEU A 60 1.06 -10.37 16.65
C LEU A 60 0.13 -10.08 17.83
N ASP A 61 0.21 -8.90 18.43
CA ASP A 61 -0.73 -8.43 19.46
C ASP A 61 -2.16 -8.33 18.92
N GLU A 62 -2.33 -7.83 17.70
CA GLU A 62 -3.63 -7.73 17.04
C GLU A 62 -4.18 -9.10 16.64
N MET A 63 -3.34 -10.05 16.26
CA MET A 63 -3.73 -11.44 15.97
C MET A 63 -4.16 -12.18 17.24
N GLU A 64 -3.46 -11.98 18.35
CA GLU A 64 -3.82 -12.49 19.67
C GLU A 64 -5.16 -11.91 20.15
N ASN A 65 -5.32 -10.59 20.05
CA ASN A 65 -6.58 -9.92 20.38
C ASN A 65 -7.73 -10.36 19.46
N SER A 66 -7.46 -10.56 18.18
CA SER A 66 -8.46 -11.06 17.22
C SER A 66 -8.89 -12.47 17.56
N ALA A 67 -7.98 -13.37 17.94
CA ALA A 67 -8.35 -14.73 18.37
C ALA A 67 -9.29 -14.70 19.60
N ASN A 68 -9.01 -13.83 20.57
CA ASN A 68 -9.83 -13.65 21.77
C ASN A 68 -11.20 -13.03 21.46
N VAL A 69 -11.26 -12.04 20.56
CA VAL A 69 -12.52 -11.43 20.11
C VAL A 69 -13.37 -12.43 19.34
N LEU A 70 -12.76 -13.20 18.43
CA LEU A 70 -13.44 -14.23 17.64
C LEU A 70 -14.01 -15.34 18.53
N GLN A 71 -13.28 -15.76 19.57
CA GLN A 71 -13.78 -16.72 20.54
C GLN A 71 -14.94 -16.15 21.36
N ARG A 72 -14.82 -14.91 21.85
CA ARG A 72 -15.85 -14.22 22.64
C ARG A 72 -17.15 -14.02 21.86
N GLU A 73 -17.04 -13.81 20.56
CA GLU A 73 -18.17 -13.69 19.63
C GLU A 73 -18.70 -15.06 19.17
N GLY A 74 -18.13 -16.17 19.63
CA GLY A 74 -18.56 -17.54 19.29
C GLY A 74 -18.23 -17.96 17.86
N LEU A 75 -17.30 -17.26 17.21
CA LEU A 75 -16.96 -17.41 15.79
C LEU A 75 -15.91 -18.50 15.55
N ILE A 76 -15.14 -18.85 16.58
CA ILE A 76 -14.22 -19.99 16.61
C ILE A 76 -14.42 -20.75 17.92
N SER A 77 -14.20 -22.06 17.90
CA SER A 77 -14.22 -22.88 19.11
C SER A 77 -13.07 -22.50 20.06
N SER A 78 -13.18 -22.90 21.34
CA SER A 78 -12.10 -22.71 22.31
C SER A 78 -10.79 -23.35 21.87
N ASP A 79 -10.88 -24.49 21.17
CA ASP A 79 -9.71 -25.25 20.74
C ASP A 79 -9.04 -24.60 19.52
N GLU A 80 -9.82 -24.04 18.60
CA GLU A 80 -9.31 -23.24 17.48
C GLU A 80 -8.70 -21.92 17.96
N ALA A 81 -9.33 -21.24 18.93
CA ALA A 81 -8.77 -20.05 19.56
C ALA A 81 -7.41 -20.35 20.21
N LYS A 82 -7.32 -21.46 20.94
CA LYS A 82 -6.07 -21.91 21.57
C LYS A 82 -4.99 -22.25 20.55
N LEU A 83 -5.32 -22.97 19.47
CA LEU A 83 -4.38 -23.27 18.39
C LEU A 83 -3.86 -22.01 17.71
N LYS A 84 -4.74 -21.01 17.49
CA LYS A 84 -4.35 -19.70 16.94
C LYS A 84 -3.44 -18.93 17.88
N LEU A 85 -3.73 -18.91 19.18
CA LEU A 85 -2.87 -18.29 20.18
C LEU A 85 -1.50 -18.98 20.26
N GLU A 86 -1.45 -20.31 20.14
CA GLU A 86 -0.20 -21.08 20.08
C GLU A 86 0.58 -20.82 18.79
N GLU A 87 -0.11 -20.65 17.65
CA GLU A 87 0.50 -20.25 16.39
C GLU A 87 1.05 -18.82 16.44
N VAL A 88 0.33 -17.89 17.06
CA VAL A 88 0.80 -16.52 17.33
C VAL A 88 2.00 -16.55 18.27
N ALA A 89 1.97 -17.32 19.36
CA ALA A 89 3.09 -17.44 20.29
C ALA A 89 4.33 -18.06 19.63
N ARG A 90 4.16 -19.07 18.77
CA ARG A 90 5.25 -19.64 17.96
C ARG A 90 5.81 -18.61 16.98
N THR A 91 4.94 -17.89 16.30
CA THR A 91 5.34 -16.86 15.33
C THR A 91 6.01 -15.68 16.02
N ARG A 92 5.52 -15.26 17.19
CA ARG A 92 6.14 -14.23 18.06
C ARG A 92 7.52 -14.67 18.53
N THR A 93 7.66 -15.91 18.97
CA THR A 93 8.98 -16.46 19.34
C THR A 93 9.92 -16.47 18.15
N LEU A 94 9.45 -16.97 17.00
CA LEU A 94 10.22 -17.00 15.76
C LEU A 94 10.67 -15.60 15.33
N PHE A 95 9.77 -14.62 15.34
CA PHE A 95 10.07 -13.24 14.94
C PHE A 95 10.95 -12.51 15.95
N ARG A 96 10.70 -12.67 17.26
CA ARG A 96 11.54 -12.10 18.32
C ARG A 96 13.00 -12.54 18.19
N ASP A 97 13.20 -13.76 17.70
CA ASP A 97 14.53 -14.33 17.47
C ASP A 97 15.10 -13.97 16.07
N LEU A 98 14.31 -13.36 15.18
CA LEU A 98 14.79 -12.83 13.90
C LEU A 98 15.44 -11.47 14.09
N SER A 99 16.63 -11.31 13.52
CA SER A 99 17.31 -10.02 13.42
C SER A 99 16.49 -9.00 12.61
N PRO A 100 16.66 -7.68 12.84
CA PRO A 100 16.02 -6.64 12.03
C PRO A 100 16.27 -6.81 10.52
N ALA A 101 17.47 -7.30 10.14
CA ALA A 101 17.81 -7.61 8.76
C ALA A 101 17.01 -8.78 8.15
N GLU A 102 16.57 -9.74 8.97
CA GLU A 102 15.71 -10.83 8.52
C GLU A 102 14.26 -10.40 8.39
N ARG A 103 13.78 -9.55 9.31
CA ARG A 103 12.45 -8.93 9.21
C ARG A 103 12.33 -8.09 7.94
N ALA A 104 13.33 -7.25 7.65
CA ALA A 104 13.38 -6.47 6.41
C ALA A 104 13.36 -7.35 5.16
N ARG A 105 14.07 -8.49 5.16
CA ARG A 105 14.05 -9.47 4.05
C ARG A 105 12.67 -10.08 3.82
N ILE A 106 11.92 -10.38 4.88
CA ILE A 106 10.54 -10.89 4.77
C ILE A 106 9.64 -9.85 4.09
N ILE A 107 9.72 -8.59 4.53
CA ILE A 107 8.92 -7.49 3.96
C ILE A 107 9.31 -7.25 2.49
N GLN A 108 10.60 -7.24 2.18
CA GLN A 108 11.08 -7.12 0.80
C GLN A 108 10.53 -8.24 -0.09
N ARG A 109 10.62 -9.50 0.37
CA ARG A 109 10.09 -10.65 -0.36
C ARG A 109 8.58 -10.55 -0.58
N ARG A 110 7.83 -10.07 0.42
CA ARG A 110 6.38 -9.82 0.29
C ARG A 110 6.09 -8.79 -0.80
N ARG A 111 6.85 -7.69 -0.86
CA ARG A 111 6.72 -6.68 -1.92
C ARG A 111 7.07 -7.22 -3.30
N GLU A 112 8.13 -8.03 -3.42
CA GLU A 112 8.51 -8.69 -4.68
C GLU A 112 7.40 -9.59 -5.20
N ILE A 113 6.85 -10.46 -4.34
CA ILE A 113 5.73 -11.33 -4.70
C ILE A 113 4.48 -10.49 -5.04
N GLY A 114 4.21 -9.42 -4.28
CA GLY A 114 3.12 -8.49 -4.57
C GLY A 114 3.21 -7.89 -5.98
N ARG A 115 4.40 -7.45 -6.39
CA ARG A 115 4.66 -6.95 -7.76
C ARG A 115 4.44 -8.04 -8.81
N GLU A 116 4.93 -9.26 -8.57
CA GLU A 116 4.64 -10.36 -9.48
C GLU A 116 3.14 -10.66 -9.60
N LEU A 117 2.38 -10.55 -8.51
CA LEU A 117 0.94 -10.78 -8.51
C LEU A 117 0.17 -9.75 -9.32
N MET A 118 0.67 -8.51 -9.43
CA MET A 118 0.07 -7.49 -10.30
C MET A 118 0.29 -7.80 -11.79
N ASN A 119 1.45 -8.37 -12.13
CA ASN A 119 1.78 -8.69 -13.52
C ASN A 119 1.14 -9.99 -14.04
N LYS A 120 0.68 -10.87 -13.13
CA LYS A 120 0.03 -12.13 -13.50
C LYS A 120 -1.44 -11.84 -13.83
N GLN A 121 -1.91 -12.14 -15.04
CA GLN A 121 -3.35 -12.04 -15.34
C GLN A 121 -4.10 -13.29 -14.91
N LEU A 122 -5.38 -13.15 -14.53
CA LEU A 122 -6.27 -14.29 -14.28
C LEU A 122 -7.09 -14.61 -15.53
N SER A 123 -6.79 -15.75 -16.15
CA SER A 123 -7.59 -16.25 -17.27
C SER A 123 -9.06 -16.43 -16.86
N GLY A 124 -9.97 -15.89 -17.66
CA GLY A 124 -11.42 -16.04 -17.48
C GLY A 124 -12.02 -15.28 -16.28
N ALA A 125 -11.28 -14.34 -15.67
CA ALA A 125 -11.85 -13.44 -14.68
C ALA A 125 -12.41 -12.17 -15.36
N ALA A 126 -13.56 -11.67 -14.90
CA ALA A 126 -14.00 -10.32 -15.24
C ALA A 126 -13.12 -9.32 -14.47
N VAL A 127 -12.55 -8.35 -15.18
CA VAL A 127 -11.59 -7.38 -14.64
C VAL A 127 -12.02 -5.95 -14.92
N VAL A 128 -11.63 -5.05 -14.02
CA VAL A 128 -11.62 -3.60 -14.26
C VAL A 128 -10.17 -3.15 -14.27
N THR A 129 -9.70 -2.64 -15.41
CA THR A 129 -8.37 -2.03 -15.50
C THR A 129 -8.41 -0.62 -14.92
N ALA A 130 -7.46 -0.29 -14.06
CA ALA A 130 -7.31 1.03 -13.47
C ALA A 130 -5.86 1.49 -13.60
N ARG A 131 -5.66 2.74 -14.03
CA ARG A 131 -4.36 3.39 -13.95
C ARG A 131 -4.15 3.90 -12.53
N VAL A 132 -3.04 3.48 -11.93
CA VAL A 132 -2.62 3.84 -10.58
C VAL A 132 -1.44 4.77 -10.69
N THR A 133 -1.69 6.04 -10.36
CA THR A 133 -0.64 7.05 -10.25
C THR A 133 -0.57 7.50 -8.80
N MET A 134 0.56 7.24 -8.15
CA MET A 134 0.83 7.66 -6.78
C MET A 134 1.97 8.66 -6.81
N LYS A 135 1.76 9.83 -6.20
CA LYS A 135 2.74 10.90 -6.16
C LYS A 135 3.75 10.67 -5.06
N HIS A 136 3.29 10.34 -3.86
CA HIS A 136 4.14 10.30 -2.67
C HIS A 136 4.81 8.94 -2.52
N THR A 137 6.07 8.94 -2.09
CA THR A 137 6.89 7.72 -1.95
C THR A 137 6.44 6.82 -0.79
N ARG A 138 5.81 7.39 0.24
CA ARG A 138 5.42 6.68 1.47
C ARG A 138 4.33 5.64 1.25
N LEU A 139 3.42 5.89 0.31
CA LEU A 139 2.29 5.00 0.06
C LEU A 139 2.62 3.87 -0.91
N ARG A 140 3.69 4.01 -1.70
CA ARG A 140 4.10 3.00 -2.67
C ARG A 140 4.43 1.65 -2.02
N PRO A 141 5.24 1.58 -0.94
CA PRO A 141 5.49 0.32 -0.23
C PRO A 141 4.20 -0.33 0.27
N LEU A 142 3.28 0.45 0.87
CA LEU A 142 1.99 -0.03 1.35
C LEU A 142 1.16 -0.63 0.20
N PHE A 143 1.11 0.06 -0.94
CA PHE A 143 0.40 -0.43 -2.12
C PHE A 143 0.99 -1.75 -2.61
N GLU A 144 2.29 -1.79 -2.91
CA GLU A 144 2.97 -3.00 -3.43
C GLU A 144 2.89 -4.18 -2.46
N GLN A 145 2.90 -3.91 -1.16
CA GLN A 145 2.90 -4.92 -0.11
C GLN A 145 1.52 -5.55 0.13
N TRP A 146 0.43 -4.80 -0.01
CA TRP A 146 -0.88 -5.24 0.49
C TRP A 146 -1.96 -5.31 -0.57
N TRP A 147 -2.03 -4.32 -1.46
CA TRP A 147 -3.11 -4.24 -2.44
C TRP A 147 -3.19 -5.48 -3.35
N PRO A 148 -2.07 -6.03 -3.89
CA PRO A 148 -2.12 -7.22 -4.75
C PRO A 148 -2.71 -8.44 -4.05
N TYR A 149 -2.38 -8.63 -2.76
CA TYR A 149 -2.89 -9.75 -1.98
C TYR A 149 -4.37 -9.58 -1.68
N LEU A 150 -4.82 -8.39 -1.30
CA LEU A 150 -6.24 -8.09 -1.09
C LEU A 150 -7.04 -8.27 -2.39
N ASN A 151 -6.48 -7.85 -3.52
CA ASN A 151 -7.08 -8.05 -4.83
C ASN A 151 -7.28 -9.54 -5.16
N ARG A 152 -6.23 -10.35 -5.00
CA ARG A 152 -6.33 -11.81 -5.22
C ARG A 152 -7.21 -12.52 -4.19
N MET A 153 -7.12 -12.11 -2.93
CA MET A 153 -7.90 -12.66 -1.84
C MET A 153 -9.39 -12.56 -2.14
N THR A 154 -9.87 -11.40 -2.61
CA THR A 154 -11.30 -11.17 -2.82
C THR A 154 -11.92 -12.12 -3.86
N ILE A 155 -11.27 -12.31 -5.01
CA ILE A 155 -11.75 -13.25 -6.03
C ILE A 155 -11.61 -14.70 -5.56
N ASN A 156 -10.55 -15.05 -4.85
CA ASN A 156 -10.36 -16.39 -4.30
C ASN A 156 -11.36 -16.70 -3.18
N MET A 157 -11.77 -15.70 -2.40
CA MET A 157 -12.81 -15.84 -1.38
C MET A 157 -14.15 -16.18 -2.03
N GLN A 158 -14.48 -15.58 -3.18
CA GLN A 158 -15.70 -15.91 -3.91
C GLN A 158 -15.67 -17.34 -4.46
N ARG A 159 -14.52 -17.79 -4.98
CA ARG A 159 -14.35 -19.10 -5.62
C ARG A 159 -14.21 -20.25 -4.61
N PHE A 160 -13.38 -20.06 -3.60
CA PHE A 160 -12.92 -21.12 -2.69
C PHE A 160 -13.24 -20.84 -1.22
N GLY A 161 -13.87 -19.72 -0.90
CA GLY A 161 -14.18 -19.34 0.47
C GLY A 161 -15.02 -20.39 1.20
N ARG A 162 -16.07 -20.92 0.55
CA ARG A 162 -16.93 -21.96 1.15
C ARG A 162 -16.16 -23.24 1.45
N ALA A 163 -15.25 -23.66 0.56
CA ALA A 163 -14.45 -24.86 0.77
C ALA A 163 -13.37 -24.65 1.84
N THR A 164 -12.83 -23.43 1.97
CA THR A 164 -11.74 -23.10 2.89
C THR A 164 -12.20 -22.80 4.32
N TYR A 165 -13.37 -22.20 4.46
CA TYR A 165 -13.88 -21.66 5.73
C TYR A 165 -15.25 -22.26 6.11
N GLY A 166 -15.95 -22.92 5.19
CA GLY A 166 -17.38 -23.16 5.34
C GLY A 166 -18.21 -21.88 5.14
N ALA A 167 -19.53 -22.04 5.00
CA ALA A 167 -20.40 -20.92 4.63
C ALA A 167 -20.48 -19.83 5.71
N ASN A 168 -20.52 -20.22 6.99
CA ASN A 168 -20.65 -19.28 8.10
C ASN A 168 -19.37 -18.43 8.28
N GLU A 169 -18.22 -19.07 8.42
CA GLU A 169 -16.94 -18.38 8.63
C GLU A 169 -16.56 -17.51 7.41
N GLN A 170 -16.84 -17.94 6.17
CA GLN A 170 -16.68 -17.09 4.99
C GLN A 170 -17.48 -15.77 5.11
N GLY A 171 -18.74 -15.86 5.55
CA GLY A 171 -19.62 -14.69 5.73
C GLY A 171 -19.06 -13.71 6.76
N ILE A 172 -18.56 -14.22 7.89
CA ILE A 172 -17.92 -13.44 8.94
C ILE A 172 -16.66 -12.73 8.43
N VAL A 173 -15.76 -13.44 7.76
CA VAL A 173 -14.52 -12.87 7.22
C VAL A 173 -14.82 -11.78 6.19
N SER A 174 -15.77 -12.03 5.28
CA SER A 174 -16.19 -11.06 4.27
C SER A 174 -16.80 -9.81 4.90
N THR A 175 -17.68 -9.98 5.89
CA THR A 175 -18.32 -8.87 6.62
C THR A 175 -17.30 -8.02 7.37
N TRP A 176 -16.28 -8.65 7.97
CA TRP A 176 -15.20 -7.92 8.61
C TRP A 176 -14.45 -7.02 7.62
N PHE A 177 -14.08 -7.55 6.44
CA PHE A 177 -13.37 -6.75 5.43
C PHE A 177 -14.20 -5.58 4.94
N GLU A 178 -15.48 -5.79 4.63
CA GLU A 178 -16.37 -4.71 4.22
C GLU A 178 -16.49 -3.62 5.31
N LYS A 179 -16.68 -4.03 6.57
CA LYS A 179 -16.73 -3.08 7.71
C LYS A 179 -15.43 -2.29 7.86
N GLN A 180 -14.27 -2.93 7.74
CA GLN A 180 -12.99 -2.23 7.83
C GLN A 180 -12.77 -1.27 6.67
N LEU A 181 -13.17 -1.67 5.47
CA LEU A 181 -13.10 -0.81 4.29
C LEU A 181 -14.02 0.41 4.44
N ASP A 182 -15.24 0.24 4.93
CA ASP A 182 -16.16 1.35 5.21
C ASP A 182 -15.55 2.35 6.20
N GLN A 183 -14.88 1.85 7.25
CA GLN A 183 -14.19 2.68 8.23
C GLN A 183 -13.01 3.44 7.64
N LEU A 184 -12.21 2.79 6.78
CA LEU A 184 -11.10 3.42 6.08
C LEU A 184 -11.57 4.47 5.07
N GLU A 185 -12.64 4.18 4.33
CA GLU A 185 -13.26 5.14 3.41
C GLU A 185 -13.77 6.36 4.15
N ALA A 186 -14.51 6.18 5.25
CA ALA A 186 -15.00 7.28 6.07
C ALA A 186 -13.83 8.14 6.59
N TYR A 187 -12.79 7.50 7.13
CA TYR A 187 -11.61 8.20 7.63
C TYR A 187 -10.90 9.00 6.53
N VAL A 188 -10.60 8.39 5.39
CA VAL A 188 -9.86 9.08 4.32
C VAL A 188 -10.70 10.19 3.68
N ASN A 189 -12.01 10.00 3.52
CA ASN A 189 -12.90 11.07 3.03
C ASN A 189 -12.88 12.26 3.99
N GLU A 190 -13.01 12.03 5.30
CA GLU A 190 -12.92 13.09 6.30
C GLU A 190 -11.57 13.81 6.24
N GLN A 191 -10.46 13.07 6.16
CA GLN A 191 -9.13 13.66 6.04
C GLN A 191 -8.98 14.52 4.77
N LEU A 192 -9.54 14.07 3.64
CA LEU A 192 -9.51 14.81 2.38
C LEU A 192 -10.32 16.09 2.48
N ASP A 193 -11.54 16.02 2.98
CA ASP A 193 -12.43 17.17 3.12
C ASP A 193 -11.82 18.22 4.06
N VAL A 194 -11.26 17.79 5.20
CA VAL A 194 -10.61 18.67 6.18
C VAL A 194 -9.35 19.29 5.60
N ALA A 195 -8.47 18.50 4.98
CA ALA A 195 -7.20 19.01 4.43
C ALA A 195 -7.44 19.97 3.26
N GLN A 196 -8.40 19.65 2.39
CA GLN A 196 -8.81 20.53 1.29
C GLN A 196 -9.43 21.83 1.82
N GLY A 197 -10.36 21.74 2.77
CA GLY A 197 -11.00 22.92 3.36
C GLY A 197 -10.00 23.83 4.06
N PHE A 198 -9.06 23.25 4.81
CA PHE A 198 -8.00 23.99 5.48
C PHE A 198 -7.06 24.66 4.46
N ARG A 199 -6.62 23.92 3.42
CA ARG A 199 -5.85 24.50 2.32
C ARG A 199 -6.55 25.73 1.73
N VAL A 200 -7.80 25.59 1.30
CA VAL A 200 -8.54 26.69 0.63
C VAL A 200 -8.64 27.91 1.52
N LYS A 201 -8.95 27.71 2.81
CA LYS A 201 -9.04 28.79 3.80
C LYS A 201 -7.70 29.49 3.96
N THR A 202 -6.63 28.74 4.22
CA THR A 202 -5.30 29.31 4.43
C THR A 202 -4.78 30.02 3.18
N GLU A 203 -4.96 29.42 2.00
CA GLU A 203 -4.56 30.00 0.72
C GLU A 203 -5.26 31.35 0.45
N THR A 204 -6.54 31.46 0.84
CA THR A 204 -7.31 32.71 0.75
C THR A 204 -6.78 33.75 1.71
N GLU A 205 -6.61 33.39 2.99
CA GLU A 205 -6.10 34.31 4.03
C GLU A 205 -4.70 34.84 3.71
N MET A 206 -3.80 33.99 3.21
CA MET A 206 -2.45 34.40 2.80
C MET A 206 -2.50 35.42 1.65
N ARG A 207 -3.35 35.17 0.64
CA ARG A 207 -3.53 36.12 -0.47
C ARG A 207 -4.13 37.44 -0.02
N ASP A 208 -5.10 37.41 0.87
CA ASP A 208 -5.74 38.61 1.42
C ASP A 208 -4.74 39.47 2.23
N ARG A 209 -3.76 38.82 2.89
CA ARG A 209 -2.64 39.49 3.56
C ARG A 209 -1.53 39.95 2.61
N GLY A 210 -1.62 39.66 1.32
CA GLY A 210 -0.58 39.96 0.33
C GLY A 210 0.68 39.12 0.48
N GLU A 211 0.58 37.95 1.13
CA GLU A 211 1.69 37.02 1.30
C GLU A 211 1.94 36.22 0.02
N THR A 212 3.18 35.75 -0.17
CA THR A 212 3.51 34.84 -1.27
C THR A 212 3.03 33.45 -0.92
N VAL A 213 2.24 32.84 -1.82
CA VAL A 213 1.73 31.48 -1.67
C VAL A 213 2.54 30.53 -2.54
N PHE A 214 3.15 29.52 -1.92
CA PHE A 214 3.85 28.43 -2.62
C PHE A 214 2.85 27.33 -3.01
N ALA A 215 2.88 26.92 -4.28
CA ALA A 215 2.03 25.85 -4.81
C ALA A 215 2.91 24.67 -5.27
N PRO A 216 3.29 23.75 -4.36
CA PRO A 216 4.13 22.63 -4.73
C PRO A 216 3.43 21.71 -5.74
N THR A 217 4.21 21.15 -6.66
CA THR A 217 3.73 20.18 -7.65
C THR A 217 4.71 19.02 -7.74
N VAL A 218 4.18 17.80 -7.65
CA VAL A 218 4.98 16.58 -7.84
C VAL A 218 5.19 16.34 -9.33
N THR A 219 6.44 16.47 -9.79
CA THR A 219 6.80 16.35 -11.21
C THR A 219 7.02 14.91 -11.67
N LYS A 220 7.44 14.03 -10.77
CA LYS A 220 7.66 12.61 -11.04
C LYS A 220 6.91 11.78 -10.00
N PRO A 221 5.83 11.06 -10.38
CA PRO A 221 5.11 10.22 -9.43
C PRO A 221 5.99 9.06 -8.94
N SER A 222 5.76 8.64 -7.70
CA SER A 222 6.44 7.49 -7.10
C SER A 222 6.08 6.17 -7.77
N LEU A 223 4.87 6.07 -8.32
CA LEU A 223 4.34 4.94 -9.06
C LEU A 223 3.41 5.41 -10.17
N ASP A 224 3.54 4.84 -11.37
CA ASP A 224 2.58 5.02 -12.46
C ASP A 224 2.50 3.71 -13.25
N ILE A 225 1.43 2.94 -13.01
CA ILE A 225 1.22 1.60 -13.59
C ILE A 225 -0.26 1.38 -13.90
N GLU A 226 -0.57 0.40 -14.74
CA GLU A 226 -1.93 -0.13 -14.88
C GLU A 226 -2.07 -1.42 -14.09
N VAL A 227 -3.20 -1.59 -13.41
CA VAL A 227 -3.51 -2.80 -12.63
C VAL A 227 -4.92 -3.31 -12.95
N GLU A 228 -5.10 -4.62 -12.79
CA GLU A 228 -6.40 -5.27 -12.92
C GLU A 228 -7.03 -5.46 -11.54
N ALA A 229 -8.21 -4.89 -11.31
CA ALA A 229 -9.02 -5.17 -10.15
C ALA A 229 -10.03 -6.29 -10.44
N TYR A 230 -10.04 -7.32 -9.60
CA TYR A 230 -10.92 -8.50 -9.76
C TYR A 230 -12.20 -8.41 -8.94
N SER A 231 -12.38 -7.35 -8.16
CA SER A 231 -13.60 -7.14 -7.37
C SER A 231 -13.87 -5.66 -7.10
N ARG A 232 -15.13 -5.35 -6.77
CA ARG A 232 -15.53 -4.03 -6.30
C ARG A 232 -14.78 -3.61 -5.04
N PHE A 233 -14.54 -4.55 -4.12
CA PHE A 233 -13.77 -4.32 -2.90
C PHE A 233 -12.36 -3.79 -3.24
N SER A 234 -11.69 -4.39 -4.23
CA SER A 234 -10.33 -4.00 -4.63
C SER A 234 -10.26 -2.61 -5.25
N MET A 235 -11.28 -2.22 -6.04
CA MET A 235 -11.41 -0.87 -6.58
C MET A 235 -11.67 0.18 -5.49
N ARG A 236 -12.54 -0.15 -4.53
CA ARG A 236 -12.80 0.71 -3.37
C ARG A 236 -11.55 0.91 -2.52
N LEU A 237 -10.83 -0.18 -2.22
CA LEU A 237 -9.56 -0.12 -1.51
C LEU A 237 -8.51 0.70 -2.27
N LEU A 238 -8.44 0.56 -3.59
CA LEU A 238 -7.56 1.41 -4.43
C LEU A 238 -7.91 2.89 -4.27
N SER A 239 -9.20 3.22 -4.28
CA SER A 239 -9.69 4.59 -4.05
C SER A 239 -9.27 5.14 -2.68
N VAL A 240 -9.30 4.33 -1.62
CA VAL A 240 -8.80 4.73 -0.28
C VAL A 240 -7.32 5.13 -0.34
N ILE A 241 -6.47 4.31 -0.96
CA ILE A 241 -5.03 4.58 -1.07
C ILE A 241 -4.79 5.86 -1.88
N LEU A 242 -5.46 6.00 -3.03
CA LEU A 242 -5.30 7.16 -3.92
C LEU A 242 -5.83 8.45 -3.31
N LYS A 243 -6.95 8.41 -2.58
CA LYS A 243 -7.46 9.59 -1.86
C LYS A 243 -6.51 10.01 -0.75
N PHE A 244 -5.88 9.08 -0.04
CA PHE A 244 -4.88 9.45 0.96
C PHE A 244 -3.62 10.05 0.31
N ASP A 245 -3.23 9.60 -0.90
CA ASP A 245 -2.19 10.27 -1.69
C ASP A 245 -2.58 11.72 -2.05
N GLN A 246 -3.86 12.01 -2.29
CA GLN A 246 -4.36 13.38 -2.48
C GLN A 246 -4.37 14.21 -1.19
N VAL A 247 -4.65 13.59 -0.03
CA VAL A 247 -4.51 14.26 1.26
C VAL A 247 -3.07 14.75 1.45
N MET A 248 -2.09 13.94 1.05
CA MET A 248 -0.67 14.32 1.13
C MET A 248 -0.33 15.53 0.24
N ASP A 249 -0.98 15.73 -0.91
CA ASP A 249 -0.80 16.96 -1.72
C ASP A 249 -1.20 18.22 -0.92
N HIS A 250 -2.24 18.12 -0.09
CA HIS A 250 -2.66 19.22 0.78
C HIS A 250 -1.70 19.42 1.94
N PHE A 251 -1.14 18.34 2.50
CA PHE A 251 -0.10 18.44 3.53
C PHE A 251 1.17 19.09 2.99
N ASP A 252 1.62 18.73 1.80
CA ASP A 252 2.76 19.36 1.14
C ASP A 252 2.54 20.87 0.98
N PHE A 253 1.34 21.29 0.54
CA PHE A 253 1.00 22.72 0.48
C PHE A 253 1.17 23.41 1.84
N LEU A 254 0.67 22.81 2.92
CA LEU A 254 0.75 23.43 4.25
C LEU A 254 2.19 23.52 4.77
N VAL A 255 3.01 22.50 4.50
CA VAL A 255 4.43 22.49 4.88
C VAL A 255 5.21 23.54 4.10
N TRP A 256 5.03 23.62 2.77
CA TRP A 256 5.71 24.60 1.92
C TRP A 256 5.38 26.05 2.27
N ASN A 257 4.20 26.30 2.84
CA ASN A 257 3.78 27.62 3.29
C ASN A 257 4.04 27.87 4.79
N GLY A 258 4.74 26.98 5.49
CA GLY A 258 5.11 27.16 6.90
C GLY A 258 3.93 27.14 7.87
N ILE A 259 2.81 26.53 7.46
CA ILE A 259 1.57 26.45 8.24
C ILE A 259 1.58 25.21 9.15
N ARG A 260 2.30 24.18 8.73
CA ARG A 260 2.39 22.89 9.42
C ARG A 260 3.81 22.36 9.32
N ASP A 261 4.26 21.71 10.38
CA ASP A 261 5.59 21.08 10.40
C ASP A 261 5.56 19.70 9.72
N GLN A 262 6.71 19.29 9.18
CA GLN A 262 6.86 17.98 8.55
C GLN A 262 6.57 16.83 9.53
N SER A 263 6.92 17.00 10.81
CA SER A 263 6.63 15.99 11.86
C SER A 263 5.14 15.72 12.02
N ASP A 264 4.30 16.75 11.92
CA ASP A 264 2.85 16.59 12.05
C ASP A 264 2.27 15.83 10.85
N VAL A 265 2.87 15.98 9.67
CA VAL A 265 2.51 15.22 8.47
C VAL A 265 2.94 13.76 8.61
N ASP A 266 4.10 13.52 9.21
CA ASP A 266 4.62 12.18 9.47
C ASP A 266 3.70 11.43 10.46
N ASP A 267 3.23 12.10 11.50
CA ASP A 267 2.31 11.54 12.49
C ASP A 267 0.93 11.16 11.89
N GLU A 268 0.38 12.00 11.00
CA GLU A 268 -0.88 11.66 10.32
C GLU A 268 -0.69 10.54 9.30
N THR A 269 0.45 10.51 8.60
CA THR A 269 0.81 9.38 7.73
C THR A 269 0.87 8.10 8.55
N ALA A 270 1.59 8.10 9.67
CA ALA A 270 1.70 6.95 10.57
C ALA A 270 0.35 6.53 11.15
N ARG A 271 -0.58 7.47 11.39
CA ARG A 271 -1.94 7.18 11.83
C ARG A 271 -2.76 6.45 10.75
N PHE A 272 -2.66 6.87 9.50
CA PHE A 272 -3.29 6.17 8.38
C PHE A 272 -2.71 4.75 8.23
N LEU A 273 -1.37 4.62 8.22
CA LEU A 273 -0.70 3.33 8.12
C LEU A 273 -1.18 2.36 9.22
N ARG A 274 -1.26 2.82 10.48
CA ARG A 274 -1.78 2.02 11.60
C ARG A 274 -3.22 1.56 11.42
N LYS A 275 -4.07 2.36 10.77
CA LYS A 275 -5.46 1.97 10.47
C LYS A 275 -5.54 0.97 9.31
N PHE A 276 -4.65 1.09 8.34
CA PHE A 276 -4.64 0.24 7.15
C PHE A 276 -4.00 -1.13 7.41
N HIS A 277 -2.95 -1.17 8.22
CA HIS A 277 -2.13 -2.36 8.46
C HIS A 277 -2.94 -3.62 8.86
N PRO A 278 -3.93 -3.56 9.77
CA PRO A 278 -4.73 -4.73 10.13
C PRO A 278 -5.46 -5.34 8.92
N VAL A 279 -5.92 -4.49 7.99
CA VAL A 279 -6.60 -4.91 6.75
C VAL A 279 -5.61 -5.56 5.80
N GLY A 280 -4.44 -4.94 5.60
CA GLY A 280 -3.35 -5.48 4.80
C GLY A 280 -2.95 -6.88 5.25
N LEU A 281 -2.66 -7.01 6.54
CA LEU A 281 -2.24 -8.26 7.15
C LEU A 281 -3.30 -9.36 7.04
N ARG A 282 -4.53 -9.06 7.46
CA ARG A 282 -5.61 -10.04 7.39
C ARG A 282 -5.88 -10.45 5.95
N GLY A 283 -5.74 -9.51 5.00
CA GLY A 283 -5.80 -9.78 3.57
C GLY A 283 -4.75 -10.79 3.10
N TYR A 284 -3.50 -10.56 3.49
CA TYR A 284 -2.38 -11.45 3.18
C TYR A 284 -2.56 -12.85 3.77
N THR A 285 -2.87 -12.97 5.05
CA THR A 285 -3.06 -14.28 5.71
C THR A 285 -4.27 -15.04 5.12
N THR A 286 -5.36 -14.33 4.82
CA THR A 286 -6.54 -14.90 4.14
C THR A 286 -6.18 -15.38 2.74
N HIS A 287 -5.41 -14.59 1.98
CA HIS A 287 -4.90 -15.00 0.67
C HIS A 287 -4.11 -16.32 0.76
N LEU A 288 -3.17 -16.43 1.71
CA LEU A 288 -2.37 -17.64 1.88
C LEU A 288 -3.23 -18.86 2.23
N LYS A 289 -4.18 -18.71 3.17
CA LYS A 289 -5.09 -19.80 3.55
C LYS A 289 -5.90 -20.30 2.35
N LEU A 290 -6.45 -19.38 1.55
CA LEU A 290 -7.18 -19.72 0.32
C LEU A 290 -6.28 -20.43 -0.71
N MET A 291 -5.02 -20.01 -0.88
CA MET A 291 -4.10 -20.65 -1.81
C MET A 291 -3.68 -22.06 -1.37
N ASN A 292 -3.57 -22.31 -0.07
CA ASN A 292 -3.27 -23.65 0.44
C ASN A 292 -4.42 -24.63 0.17
N THR A 293 -5.68 -24.19 0.31
CA THR A 293 -6.83 -25.02 -0.05
C THR A 293 -6.86 -25.39 -1.54
N VAL A 294 -6.46 -24.46 -2.41
CA VAL A 294 -6.39 -24.72 -3.86
C VAL A 294 -5.27 -25.71 -4.22
N ARG A 295 -4.17 -25.73 -3.47
CA ARG A 295 -3.03 -26.62 -3.70
C ARG A 295 -3.14 -27.99 -3.02
N GLY A 296 -4.01 -28.11 -2.03
CA GLY A 296 -4.22 -29.35 -1.25
C GLY A 296 -5.27 -30.30 -1.86
N ASN A 297 -5.87 -29.93 -3.00
CA ASN A 297 -6.77 -30.77 -3.80
C ASN A 297 -6.09 -31.17 -5.11
#